data_AF-Q4SVT1-F1
#
_entry.id   AF-Q4SVT1-F1
#
_cell.length_a   1.000
_cell.length_b   1.000
_cell.length_c   1.000
_cell.angle_alpha   90.00
_cell.angle_beta   90.00
_cell.angle_gamma   90.00
#
_symmetry.space_group_name_H-M   'P 1'
#
loop_
_entity.id
_entity.type
_entity.pdbx_description
1 polymer ?
#
loop_
_entity_poly.entity_id
_entity_poly.type
_entity_poly.pdbx_seq_one_letter_code
_entity_poly.pdbx_strand_id
1 'polypeptide(L)'
;MAPTITAARTTSQEHPPLAHKLRKPLVEKLRRERINSSIEQLKSLLGPELLSQQPDSKLEKADVLEMTVCVLRQLQQQKRAMSSTAVEQGYSRCVQEVGHFLSRERLQAQTRLMKHFNLLQAAAPVTL
;
A
#
# COMPACT_ATOMS: atom_id res chain seq x y z
N MET A 1 58.19 -5.32 -63.78
CA MET A 1 56.75 -5.63 -63.67
C MET A 1 56.42 -5.86 -62.20
N ALA A 2 55.32 -5.26 -61.74
CA ALA A 2 54.71 -5.28 -60.39
C ALA A 2 55.20 -4.21 -59.37
N PRO A 3 54.27 -3.62 -58.58
CA PRO A 3 54.30 -2.19 -58.26
C PRO A 3 54.54 -1.85 -56.78
N THR A 4 54.93 -0.59 -56.56
CA THR A 4 55.09 0.11 -55.28
C THR A 4 53.79 0.19 -54.50
N ILE A 5 53.79 -0.28 -53.25
CA ILE A 5 52.68 -0.15 -52.31
C ILE A 5 52.92 1.10 -51.45
N THR A 6 52.38 2.24 -51.88
CA THR A 6 52.29 3.42 -51.02
C THR A 6 50.97 3.38 -50.26
N ALA A 7 50.98 2.80 -49.06
CA ALA A 7 49.86 2.89 -48.13
C ALA A 7 49.92 4.24 -47.39
N ALA A 8 49.09 5.18 -47.82
CA ALA A 8 48.86 6.41 -47.08
C ALA A 8 48.16 6.09 -45.74
N ARG A 9 48.89 6.24 -44.63
CA ARG A 9 48.28 6.35 -43.30
C ARG A 9 47.65 7.74 -43.17
N THR A 10 46.37 7.87 -43.49
CA THR A 10 45.54 8.97 -42.98
C THR A 10 44.85 8.51 -41.70
N THR A 11 45.58 8.66 -40.60
CA THR A 11 44.98 8.76 -39.28
C THR A 11 44.25 10.10 -39.19
N SER A 12 42.94 10.11 -39.46
CA SER A 12 42.08 11.27 -39.19
C SER A 12 40.91 10.83 -38.32
N GLN A 13 41.22 10.64 -37.04
CA GLN A 13 40.49 11.23 -35.93
C GLN A 13 38.96 11.39 -36.13
N GLU A 14 38.23 10.31 -35.93
CA GLU A 14 36.79 10.32 -35.65
C GLU A 14 36.54 11.07 -34.32
N HIS A 15 36.41 12.39 -34.37
CA HIS A 15 35.79 13.14 -33.29
C HIS A 15 34.29 12.85 -33.33
N PRO A 16 33.65 12.37 -32.23
CA PRO A 16 32.21 12.25 -32.21
C PRO A 16 31.59 13.63 -32.46
N PRO A 17 30.53 13.74 -33.29
CA PRO A 17 29.93 15.01 -33.64
C PRO A 17 29.59 15.78 -32.37
N LEU A 18 29.91 17.07 -32.31
CA LEU A 18 29.70 17.94 -31.13
C LEU A 18 28.27 17.85 -30.57
N ALA A 19 27.29 17.51 -31.40
CA ALA A 19 25.91 17.19 -30.99
C ALA A 19 25.81 16.02 -29.99
N HIS A 20 26.59 14.94 -30.15
CA HIS A 20 26.64 13.83 -29.18
C HIS A 20 27.34 14.24 -27.87
N LYS A 21 28.30 15.15 -27.94
CA LYS A 21 29.01 15.69 -26.77
C LYS A 21 28.14 16.66 -25.95
N LEU A 22 27.17 17.34 -26.57
CA LEU A 22 26.24 18.27 -25.92
C LEU A 22 24.90 17.64 -25.50
N ARG A 23 24.45 16.57 -26.16
CA ARG A 23 23.23 15.84 -25.75
C ARG A 23 23.39 15.10 -24.43
N LYS A 24 24.53 14.46 -24.20
CA LYS A 24 24.83 13.75 -22.95
C LYS A 24 24.75 14.65 -21.70
N PRO A 25 25.36 15.85 -21.66
CA PRO A 25 25.23 16.75 -20.51
C PRO A 25 23.82 17.32 -20.33
N LEU A 26 23.06 17.53 -21.42
CA LEU A 26 21.67 17.96 -21.32
C LEU A 26 20.77 16.87 -20.70
N VAL A 27 20.90 15.63 -21.13
CA VAL A 27 20.14 14.50 -20.58
C VAL A 27 20.46 14.30 -19.10
N GLU A 28 21.73 14.43 -18.70
CA GLU A 28 22.11 14.34 -17.29
C GLU A 28 21.56 15.51 -16.47
N LYS A 29 21.53 16.73 -17.02
CA LYS A 29 20.88 17.88 -16.37
C LYS A 29 19.41 17.59 -16.09
N LEU A 30 18.66 17.15 -17.10
CA LEU A 30 17.24 16.79 -16.95
C LEU A 30 17.03 15.64 -15.94
N ARG A 31 17.94 14.65 -15.92
CA ARG A 31 17.90 13.57 -14.92
C ARG A 31 18.05 14.12 -13.50
N ARG A 32 19.03 15.01 -13.28
CA ARG A 32 19.27 15.65 -11.97
C ARG A 32 18.11 16.53 -11.54
N GLU A 33 17.53 17.30 -12.45
CA GLU A 33 16.33 18.11 -12.18
C GLU A 33 15.15 17.23 -11.76
N ARG A 34 14.90 16.14 -12.49
CA ARG A 34 13.86 15.16 -12.11
C ARG A 34 14.09 14.59 -10.71
N ILE A 35 15.31 14.15 -10.41
CA ILE A 35 15.66 13.60 -9.08
C ILE A 35 15.41 14.63 -7.98
N ASN A 36 15.86 15.87 -8.18
CA ASN A 36 15.66 16.94 -7.21
C ASN A 36 14.18 17.26 -6.99
N SER A 37 13.40 17.33 -8.08
CA SER A 37 11.96 17.54 -8.01
C SER A 37 11.27 16.43 -7.20
N SER A 38 11.65 15.17 -7.41
CA SER A 38 11.08 14.06 -6.63
C SER A 38 11.46 14.14 -5.15
N ILE A 39 12.68 14.55 -4.81
CA ILE A 39 13.10 14.70 -3.41
C ILE A 39 12.32 15.82 -2.71
N GLU A 40 12.08 16.96 -3.38
CA GLU A 40 11.25 18.04 -2.83
C GLU A 40 9.78 17.60 -2.65
N GLN A 41 9.25 16.80 -3.58
CA GLN A 41 7.92 16.20 -3.42
C GLN A 41 7.85 15.24 -2.23
N LEU A 42 8.89 14.42 -2.02
CA LEU A 42 8.95 13.56 -0.84
C LEU A 42 8.99 14.40 0.44
N LYS A 43 9.78 15.47 0.46
CA LYS A 43 9.86 16.37 1.62
C LYS A 43 8.51 17.02 1.95
N SER A 44 7.74 17.44 0.95
CA SER A 44 6.40 18.02 1.19
C SER A 44 5.39 16.98 1.68
N LEU A 45 5.43 15.75 1.15
CA LEU A 45 4.57 14.65 1.61
C LEU A 45 4.90 14.20 3.04
N LEU A 46 6.17 14.26 3.43
CA LEU A 46 6.64 13.89 4.76
C LEU A 46 6.47 15.00 5.81
N GLY A 47 6.10 16.21 5.41
CA GLY A 47 6.13 17.43 6.24
C GLY A 47 5.67 17.23 7.69
N PRO A 48 4.49 16.65 7.97
CA PRO A 48 4.01 16.46 9.34
C PRO A 48 4.89 15.52 10.19
N GLU A 49 5.27 14.36 9.66
CA GLU A 49 6.13 13.38 10.34
C GLU A 49 7.54 13.97 10.58
N LEU A 50 8.04 14.71 9.59
CA LEU A 50 9.41 15.24 9.56
C LEU A 50 9.58 16.48 10.45
N LEU A 51 8.59 17.38 10.48
CA LEU A 51 8.56 18.56 11.36
C LEU A 51 8.41 18.17 12.84
N SER A 52 7.72 17.06 13.13
CA SER A 52 7.61 16.55 14.51
C SER A 52 8.94 16.02 15.06
N GLN A 53 9.80 15.49 14.18
CA GLN A 53 11.10 14.94 14.54
C GLN A 53 12.20 16.01 14.59
N GLN A 54 12.18 16.97 13.66
CA GLN A 54 13.22 17.99 13.49
C GLN A 54 12.62 19.31 12.91
N PRO A 55 12.08 20.22 13.74
CA PRO A 55 11.43 21.44 13.27
C PRO A 55 12.39 22.48 12.67
N ASP A 56 13.68 22.48 13.08
CA ASP A 56 14.66 23.53 12.70
C ASP A 56 15.89 23.00 11.93
N SER A 57 15.96 21.70 11.64
CA SER A 57 17.12 21.15 10.92
C SER A 57 16.96 21.29 9.41
N LYS A 58 18.04 21.72 8.76
CA LYS A 58 18.18 21.70 7.30
C LYS A 58 18.24 20.26 6.82
N LEU A 59 17.08 19.66 6.60
CA LEU A 59 16.94 18.27 6.17
C LEU A 59 17.80 17.99 4.95
N GLU A 60 18.78 17.09 5.12
CA GLU A 60 19.65 16.68 4.03
C GLU A 60 18.88 15.74 3.11
N LYS A 61 19.35 15.60 1.85
CA LYS A 61 18.72 14.69 0.90
C LYS A 61 18.73 13.24 1.38
N ALA A 62 19.74 12.86 2.17
CA ALA A 62 19.83 11.54 2.78
C ALA A 62 18.70 11.32 3.79
N ASP A 63 18.47 12.27 4.71
CA ASP A 63 17.42 12.21 5.73
C ASP A 63 16.02 12.08 5.09
N VAL A 64 15.75 12.87 4.04
CA VAL A 64 14.46 12.80 3.32
C VAL A 64 14.25 11.40 2.75
N LEU A 65 15.28 10.78 2.17
CA LEU A 65 15.18 9.44 1.61
C LEU A 65 15.04 8.37 2.69
N GLU A 66 15.78 8.47 3.80
CA GLU A 66 15.69 7.55 4.92
C GLU A 66 14.31 7.58 5.58
N MET A 67 13.80 8.78 5.89
CA MET A 67 12.46 8.94 6.44
C MET A 67 11.38 8.40 5.48
N THR A 68 11.53 8.68 4.18
CA THR A 68 10.62 8.13 3.16
C THR A 68 10.57 6.60 3.24
N VAL A 69 11.72 5.94 3.33
CA VAL A 69 11.78 4.47 3.44
C VAL A 69 11.12 3.98 4.73
N CYS A 70 11.35 4.65 5.85
CA CYS A 70 10.71 4.34 7.13
C CYS A 70 9.18 4.38 7.02
N VAL A 71 8.64 5.50 6.52
CA VAL A 71 7.19 5.70 6.34
C VAL A 71 6.60 4.67 5.37
N LEU A 72 7.27 4.38 4.25
CA LEU A 72 6.79 3.38 3.29
C LEU A 72 6.71 1.97 3.90
N ARG A 73 7.69 1.59 4.74
CA ARG A 73 7.66 0.31 5.46
C ARG A 73 6.49 0.25 6.44
N GLN A 74 6.27 1.33 7.19
CA GLN A 74 5.15 1.43 8.13
C GLN A 74 3.80 1.35 7.41
N LEU A 75 3.62 2.08 6.30
CA LEU A 75 2.40 2.01 5.49
C LEU A 75 2.16 0.61 4.92
N GLN A 76 3.21 -0.08 4.49
CA GLN A 76 3.09 -1.45 3.99
C GLN A 76 2.66 -2.42 5.10
N GLN A 77 3.19 -2.25 6.32
CA GLN A 77 2.79 -3.05 7.47
C GLN A 77 1.34 -2.77 7.88
N GLN A 78 0.94 -1.49 7.93
CA GLN A 78 -0.42 -1.09 8.27
C GLN A 78 -1.43 -1.64 7.25
N LYS A 79 -1.14 -1.57 5.94
CA LYS A 79 -2.01 -2.15 4.91
C LYS A 79 -2.25 -3.64 5.10
N ARG A 80 -1.20 -4.41 5.44
CA ARG A 80 -1.33 -5.85 5.72
C ARG A 80 -2.16 -6.11 6.98
N ALA A 81 -1.93 -5.33 8.04
CA ALA A 81 -2.70 -5.43 9.27
C ALA A 81 -4.19 -5.12 9.03
N MET A 82 -4.49 -4.01 8.35
CA MET A 82 -5.86 -3.61 8.05
C MET A 82 -6.63 -4.64 7.22
N SER A 83 -5.97 -5.30 6.25
CA SER A 83 -6.63 -6.36 5.48
C SER A 83 -6.96 -7.59 6.33
N SER A 84 -6.11 -7.96 7.30
CA SER A 84 -6.38 -9.07 8.22
C SER A 84 -7.51 -8.72 9.19
N THR A 85 -7.41 -7.54 9.82
CA THR A 85 -8.37 -7.12 10.85
C THR A 85 -9.77 -6.90 10.29
N ALA A 86 -9.90 -6.34 9.08
CA ALA A 86 -11.21 -6.12 8.47
C ALA A 86 -11.93 -7.44 8.16
N VAL A 87 -11.19 -8.45 7.69
CA VAL A 87 -11.73 -9.79 7.42
C VAL A 87 -12.10 -10.50 8.72
N GLU A 88 -11.21 -10.46 9.72
CA GLU A 88 -11.46 -11.05 11.05
C GLU A 88 -12.67 -10.41 11.75
N GLN A 89 -12.79 -9.09 11.71
CA GLN A 89 -13.94 -8.38 12.27
C GLN A 89 -15.24 -8.73 11.52
N GLY A 90 -15.21 -8.79 10.18
CA GLY A 90 -16.35 -9.20 9.38
C GLY A 90 -16.81 -10.63 9.69
N TYR A 91 -15.85 -11.55 9.81
CA TYR A 91 -16.11 -12.94 10.20
C TYR A 91 -16.68 -13.05 11.62
N SER A 92 -16.08 -12.37 12.60
CA SER A 92 -16.56 -12.36 13.99
C SER A 92 -18.00 -11.83 14.07
N ARG A 93 -18.32 -10.77 13.33
CA ARG A 93 -19.68 -10.21 13.29
C ARG A 93 -20.67 -11.19 12.67
N CYS A 94 -20.29 -11.88 11.60
CA CYS A 94 -21.12 -12.92 10.98
C CYS A 94 -21.41 -14.06 11.95
N VAL A 95 -20.39 -14.59 12.63
CA VAL A 95 -20.54 -15.67 13.62
C VAL A 95 -21.44 -15.25 14.78
N GLN A 96 -21.27 -14.02 15.28
CA GLN A 96 -22.13 -13.48 16.33
C GLN A 96 -23.60 -13.39 15.89
N GLU A 97 -23.85 -12.91 14.67
CA GLU A 97 -25.21 -12.81 14.12
C GLU A 97 -25.86 -14.18 13.93
N VAL A 98 -25.11 -15.16 13.41
CA VAL A 98 -25.59 -16.55 13.28
C VAL A 98 -25.92 -17.15 14.64
N GLY A 99 -25.05 -16.96 15.64
CA GLY A 99 -25.30 -17.41 17.01
C GLY A 99 -26.56 -16.80 17.62
N HIS A 100 -26.77 -15.50 17.39
CA HIS A 100 -27.97 -14.79 17.84
C HIS A 100 -29.24 -15.29 17.14
N PHE A 101 -29.18 -15.48 15.82
CA PHE A 101 -30.29 -16.02 15.03
C PHE A 101 -30.71 -17.42 15.51
N LEU A 102 -29.76 -18.33 15.68
CA LEU A 102 -30.03 -19.70 16.17
C LEU A 102 -30.61 -19.71 17.59
N SER A 103 -30.10 -18.84 18.47
CA SER A 103 -30.62 -18.70 19.83
C SER A 103 -32.06 -18.20 19.84
N ARG A 104 -32.37 -17.22 18.99
CA ARG A 104 -33.72 -16.67 18.83
C ARG A 104 -34.70 -17.70 18.29
N GLU A 105 -34.31 -18.45 17.26
CA GLU A 105 -35.13 -19.55 16.71
C GLU A 105 -35.43 -20.62 17.77
N ARG A 106 -34.41 -21.02 18.55
CA ARG A 106 -34.58 -21.98 19.65
C ARG A 106 -35.58 -21.47 20.70
N LEU A 107 -35.45 -20.21 21.13
CA LEU A 107 -36.38 -19.58 22.08
C LEU A 107 -37.80 -19.49 21.53
N GLN A 108 -37.96 -19.15 20.25
CA GLN A 108 -39.26 -19.10 19.59
C GLN A 108 -39.91 -20.47 19.47
N ALA A 109 -39.14 -21.51 19.11
CA ALA A 109 -39.62 -22.89 19.06
C ALA A 109 -40.09 -23.35 20.45
N GLN A 110 -39.29 -23.10 21.49
CA GLN A 110 -39.65 -23.43 22.88
C GLN A 110 -40.94 -22.72 23.31
N THR A 111 -41.04 -21.41 23.02
CA THR A 111 -42.23 -20.60 23.37
C THR A 111 -43.48 -21.13 22.67
N ARG A 112 -43.38 -21.48 21.37
CA ARG A 112 -44.49 -22.07 20.62
C ARG A 112 -44.93 -23.39 21.25
N LEU A 113 -43.97 -24.27 21.57
CA LEU A 113 -44.27 -25.58 22.16
C LEU A 113 -44.95 -25.46 23.53
N MET A 114 -44.48 -24.54 24.37
CA MET A 114 -45.05 -24.28 25.69
C MET A 114 -46.47 -23.70 25.60
N LYS A 115 -46.73 -22.83 24.61
CA LYS A 115 -48.08 -22.34 24.31
C LYS A 115 -49.03 -23.46 23.91
N HIS A 116 -48.60 -24.36 23.02
CA HIS A 116 -49.40 -25.52 22.64
C HIS A 116 -49.71 -26.43 23.83
N PHE A 117 -48.72 -26.70 24.69
CA PHE A 117 -48.91 -27.52 25.89
C PHE A 117 -49.92 -26.89 26.86
N ASN A 118 -49.80 -25.59 27.15
CA ASN A 118 -50.74 -24.90 28.04
C ASN A 118 -52.17 -24.88 27.49
N LEU A 119 -52.34 -24.72 26.17
CA LEU A 119 -53.64 -24.77 25.53
C LEU A 119 -54.27 -26.17 25.63
N LEU A 120 -53.49 -27.23 25.46
CA LEU A 120 -53.95 -28.60 25.65
C LEU A 120 -54.35 -28.89 27.11
N GLN A 121 -53.61 -28.35 28.07
CA GLN A 121 -53.92 -28.49 29.49
C GLN A 121 -55.18 -27.70 29.89
N ALA A 122 -55.41 -26.52 29.30
CA ALA A 122 -56.62 -25.72 29.52
C ALA A 122 -57.86 -26.30 28.83
N ALA A 123 -57.67 -27.07 27.75
CA ALA A 123 -58.75 -27.74 27.03
C ALA A 123 -59.10 -29.14 27.59
N ALA A 124 -58.33 -29.66 28.54
CA ALA A 124 -58.65 -30.91 29.21
C ALA A 124 -59.87 -30.72 30.12
N PRO A 125 -60.99 -31.43 29.89
CA PRO A 125 -62.16 -31.30 30.75
C PRO A 125 -61.83 -31.81 32.14
N VAL A 126 -62.08 -30.98 33.16
CA VAL A 126 -62.09 -31.40 34.57
C VAL A 126 -63.13 -32.50 34.68
N THR A 127 -62.67 -33.74 34.73
CA THR A 127 -63.54 -34.90 34.92
C THR A 127 -63.80 -34.99 36.42
N LEU A 128 -64.94 -34.45 36.86
CA LEU A 128 -65.59 -34.76 38.13
C LEU A 128 -67.06 -35.08 37.85
#